data_AF-W2SPR9-F1
#
_entry.id   AF-W2SPR9-F1
#
_cell.length_a   1.000
_cell.length_b   1.000
_cell.length_c   1.000
_cell.angle_alpha   90.00
_cell.angle_beta   90.00
_cell.angle_gamma   90.00
#
_symmetry.space_group_name_H-M   'P 1'
#
loop_
_entity.id
_entity.type
_entity.pdbx_description
1 polymer ?
#
loop_
_entity_poly.entity_id
_entity_poly.type
_entity_poly.pdbx_seq_one_letter_code
_entity_poly.pdbx_strand_id
1 'polypeptide(L)'
;MDLGVSADRIIYANPCKTRSFISHAKERNVTMMTFDNAEELAKVATLHPDAEMILRIAVSDPTATCPLNLKFGADPVKVAPQLLVQAKQIGVEVVGIR
;
A
#
# COMPACT_ATOMS: atom_id res chain seq x y z
N MET A 1 7.17 18.12 -7.34
CA MET A 1 6.45 18.46 -6.09
C MET A 1 6.45 19.98 -6.04
N ASP A 2 5.61 20.61 -6.86
CA ASP A 2 5.91 21.99 -7.29
C ASP A 2 5.07 23.03 -6.54
N LEU A 3 4.12 22.55 -5.72
CA LEU A 3 3.22 23.37 -4.90
C LEU A 3 3.66 23.51 -3.44
N GLY A 4 4.90 23.11 -3.10
CA GLY A 4 5.45 23.25 -1.74
C GLY A 4 4.80 22.36 -0.66
N VAL A 5 4.07 21.31 -1.06
CA VAL A 5 3.46 20.36 -0.12
C VAL A 5 4.53 19.41 0.41
N SER A 6 4.67 19.36 1.73
CA SER A 6 5.58 18.41 2.41
C SER A 6 5.14 16.95 2.21
N ALA A 7 6.12 16.07 2.06
CA ALA A 7 5.92 14.67 1.68
C ALA A 7 5.21 13.83 2.75
N ASP A 8 5.36 14.18 4.04
CA ASP A 8 4.67 13.55 5.18
C ASP A 8 3.15 13.69 5.10
N ARG A 9 2.64 14.65 4.32
CA ARG A 9 1.20 14.84 4.10
C ARG A 9 0.66 14.04 2.92
N ILE A 10 1.47 13.20 2.28
CA ILE A 10 1.12 12.47 1.07
C ILE A 10 1.12 10.97 1.36
N ILE A 11 0.01 10.32 1.03
CA ILE A 11 -0.10 8.86 1.01
C ILE A 11 -0.18 8.42 -0.44
N TYR A 12 0.74 7.56 -0.88
CA TYR A 12 0.62 6.91 -2.18
C TYR A 12 -0.41 5.76 -2.10
N ALA A 13 -1.69 6.14 -2.24
CA ALA A 13 -2.86 5.29 -2.02
C ALA A 13 -3.24 4.35 -3.19
N ASN A 14 -2.32 4.08 -4.12
CA ASN A 14 -2.52 3.04 -5.13
C ASN A 14 -1.93 1.72 -4.60
N PRO A 15 -2.71 0.64 -4.48
CA PRO A 15 -2.21 -0.63 -3.95
C PRO A 15 -1.28 -1.38 -4.92
N CYS A 16 -1.34 -1.10 -6.22
CA CYS A 16 -0.50 -1.75 -7.24
C CYS A 16 0.33 -0.71 -8.01
N LYS A 17 1.59 -0.53 -7.62
CA LYS A 17 2.48 0.50 -8.20
C LYS A 17 3.51 -0.13 -9.12
N THR A 18 3.92 0.61 -10.15
CA THR A 18 5.07 0.21 -10.97
C THR A 18 6.35 0.40 -10.17
N ARG A 19 7.39 -0.39 -10.48
CA ARG A 19 8.71 -0.27 -9.82
C ARG A 19 9.27 1.15 -9.92
N SER A 20 9.17 1.77 -11.09
CA SER A 20 9.62 3.16 -11.32
C SER A 20 8.93 4.16 -10.40
N PHE A 21 7.62 4.01 -10.16
CA PHE A 21 6.90 4.91 -9.27
C PHE A 21 7.16 4.67 -7.79
N ILE A 22 7.52 3.44 -7.38
CA ILE A 22 7.98 3.18 -6.02
C ILE A 22 9.34 3.85 -5.78
N SER A 23 10.28 3.71 -6.72
CA SER A 23 11.57 4.42 -6.65
C SER A 23 11.37 5.93 -6.63
N HIS A 24 10.46 6.47 -7.46
CA HIS A 24 10.17 7.89 -7.47
C HIS A 24 9.56 8.39 -6.16
N ALA A 25 8.70 7.59 -5.52
CA ALA A 25 8.15 7.93 -4.21
C ALA A 25 9.25 8.04 -3.17
N LYS A 26 10.23 7.12 -3.18
CA LYS A 26 11.42 7.17 -2.33
C LYS A 26 12.27 8.42 -2.59
N GLU A 27 12.58 8.73 -3.85
CA GLU A 27 13.32 9.95 -4.24
C GLU A 27 12.65 11.24 -3.76
N ARG A 28 11.32 11.20 -3.61
CA ARG A 28 10.49 12.33 -3.16
C ARG A 28 10.13 12.27 -1.67
N ASN A 29 10.74 11.35 -0.91
CA ASN A 29 10.50 11.15 0.52
C ASN A 29 9.03 10.88 0.88
N VAL A 30 8.25 10.32 -0.04
CA VAL A 30 6.89 9.83 0.24
C VAL A 30 7.03 8.43 0.85
N THR A 31 6.80 8.33 2.16
CA THR A 31 7.01 7.09 2.92
C THR A 31 5.75 6.25 3.05
N MET A 32 4.58 6.88 3.23
CA MET A 32 3.31 6.15 3.39
C MET A 32 2.75 5.65 2.04
N MET A 33 2.50 4.35 1.94
CA MET A 33 1.97 3.72 0.74
C MET A 33 0.95 2.63 1.06
N THR A 34 0.00 2.37 0.15
CA THR A 34 -0.95 1.25 0.32
C THR A 34 -0.52 -0.02 -0.41
N PHE A 35 -0.99 -1.17 0.04
CA PHE A 35 -0.87 -2.46 -0.66
C PHE A 35 -2.09 -3.35 -0.39
N ASP A 36 -2.33 -4.33 -1.26
CA ASP A 36 -3.36 -5.36 -1.07
C ASP A 36 -2.90 -6.77 -1.52
N ASN A 37 -1.62 -6.94 -1.86
CA ASN A 37 -1.09 -8.19 -2.39
C ASN A 37 0.40 -8.40 -2.04
N ALA A 38 0.86 -9.64 -2.18
CA ALA A 38 2.20 -10.09 -1.82
C ALA A 38 3.30 -9.57 -2.77
N GLU A 39 2.98 -9.35 -4.05
CA GLU A 39 3.94 -8.84 -5.02
C GLU A 39 4.33 -7.40 -4.70
N GLU A 40 3.37 -6.59 -4.25
CA GLU A 40 3.60 -5.22 -3.82
C GLU A 40 4.55 -5.16 -2.62
N LEU A 41 4.34 -6.03 -1.62
CA LEU A 41 5.24 -6.18 -0.47
C LEU A 41 6.68 -6.49 -0.91
N ALA A 42 6.87 -7.43 -1.84
CA ALA A 42 8.19 -7.78 -2.35
C ALA A 42 8.87 -6.62 -3.12
N LYS A 43 8.10 -5.86 -3.90
CA LYS A 43 8.62 -4.66 -4.59
C LYS A 43 9.03 -3.57 -3.60
N VAL A 44 8.23 -3.32 -2.57
CA VAL A 44 8.54 -2.31 -1.56
C VAL A 44 9.77 -2.71 -0.74
N ALA A 45 9.85 -3.96 -0.28
CA ALA A 45 11.00 -4.46 0.47
C ALA A 45 12.35 -4.27 -0.26
N THR A 46 12.33 -4.29 -1.60
CA THR A 46 13.54 -4.12 -2.43
C THR A 46 13.81 -2.68 -2.82
N LEU A 47 12.79 -1.89 -3.14
CA LEU A 47 12.94 -0.56 -3.72
C LEU A 47 12.85 0.56 -2.67
N HIS A 48 11.99 0.39 -1.67
CA HIS A 48 11.68 1.39 -0.64
C HIS A 48 11.49 0.71 0.73
N PRO A 49 12.56 0.16 1.34
CA PRO A 49 12.48 -0.59 2.59
C PRO A 49 12.04 0.26 3.79
N ASP A 50 12.20 1.58 3.72
CA ASP A 50 11.79 2.54 4.77
C ASP A 50 10.33 2.98 4.61
N ALA A 51 9.57 2.38 3.68
CA ALA A 51 8.18 2.71 3.47
C ALA A 51 7.28 2.20 4.60
N GLU A 52 6.31 3.02 4.98
CA GLU A 52 5.26 2.69 5.93
C GLU A 52 4.04 2.20 5.16
N MET A 53 3.74 0.91 5.29
CA MET A 53 2.72 0.26 4.48
C MET A 53 1.35 0.27 5.18
N ILE A 54 0.30 0.55 4.40
CA ILE A 54 -1.09 0.53 4.84
C ILE A 54 -1.81 -0.57 4.07
N LEU A 55 -2.33 -1.56 4.79
CA LEU A 55 -3.07 -2.66 4.18
C LEU A 55 -4.46 -2.18 3.75
N ARG A 56 -4.79 -2.33 2.47
CA ARG A 56 -6.13 -2.06 1.96
C ARG A 56 -6.99 -3.32 2.02
N ILE A 57 -8.12 -3.28 2.71
CA ILE A 57 -9.06 -4.40 2.77
C ILE A 57 -10.22 -4.22 1.79
N ALA A 58 -10.77 -5.33 1.31
CA ALA A 58 -11.98 -5.31 0.50
C ALA A 58 -13.19 -5.04 1.39
N VAL A 59 -13.95 -3.98 1.08
CA VAL A 59 -15.20 -3.65 1.75
C VAL A 59 -16.33 -3.73 0.72
N SER A 60 -17.33 -4.56 1.00
CA SER A 60 -18.53 -4.61 0.17
C SER A 60 -19.52 -3.57 0.66
N ASP A 61 -19.73 -2.52 -0.13
CA ASP A 61 -20.78 -1.54 0.07
C ASP A 61 -21.81 -1.67 -1.06
N PRO A 62 -22.99 -2.26 -0.79
CA PRO A 62 -24.06 -2.41 -1.77
C PRO A 62 -24.64 -1.09 -2.28
N THR A 63 -24.41 0.02 -1.56
CA THR A 63 -24.91 1.35 -1.90
C THR A 63 -23.94 2.15 -2.76
N ALA A 64 -22.71 1.63 -2.94
CA ALA A 64 -21.68 2.30 -3.73
C ALA A 64 -22.06 2.35 -5.21
N THR A 65 -22.05 3.55 -5.79
CA THR A 65 -22.28 3.75 -7.23
C THR A 65 -21.20 3.08 -8.09
N CYS A 66 -19.99 2.90 -7.53
CA CYS A 66 -18.88 2.20 -8.18
C CYS A 66 -18.17 1.28 -7.17
N PRO A 67 -18.52 -0.02 -7.15
CA PRO A 67 -17.86 -0.99 -6.28
C PRO A 67 -16.45 -1.30 -6.78
N LEU A 68 -15.43 -0.76 -6.10
CA LEU A 68 -14.01 -0.99 -6.41
C LEU A 68 -13.41 -2.21 -5.70
N ASN A 69 -14.16 -2.82 -4.78
CA ASN A 69 -13.77 -4.02 -4.03
C ASN A 69 -13.53 -5.24 -4.92
N LEU A 70 -14.13 -5.29 -6.11
CA LEU A 70 -13.88 -6.33 -7.11
C LEU A 70 -12.46 -6.25 -7.72
N LYS A 71 -11.84 -5.07 -7.68
CA LYS A 71 -10.53 -4.81 -8.28
C LYS A 71 -9.41 -4.67 -7.23
N PHE A 72 -9.74 -4.12 -6.06
CA PHE A 72 -8.76 -3.76 -5.04
C PHE A 72 -9.23 -4.12 -3.64
N GLY A 73 -8.27 -4.49 -2.81
CA GLY A 73 -8.48 -4.83 -1.41
C GLY A 73 -8.33 -6.32 -1.14
N ALA A 74 -7.61 -6.64 -0.07
CA ALA A 74 -7.45 -8.00 0.40
C ALA A 74 -8.72 -8.50 1.11
N ASP A 75 -9.06 -9.77 0.93
CA ASP A 75 -10.08 -10.41 1.76
C ASP A 75 -9.68 -10.29 3.25
N PRO A 76 -10.53 -9.68 4.10
CA PRO A 76 -10.16 -9.35 5.48
C PRO A 76 -9.98 -10.59 6.37
N VAL A 77 -10.53 -11.75 5.99
CA VAL A 77 -10.52 -12.97 6.81
C VAL A 77 -9.40 -13.92 6.40
N LYS A 78 -9.16 -14.06 5.09
CA LYS A 78 -8.23 -15.05 4.53
C LYS A 78 -6.90 -14.44 4.12
N VAL A 79 -6.94 -13.35 3.34
CA VAL A 79 -5.75 -12.82 2.66
C VAL A 79 -5.04 -11.79 3.52
N ALA A 80 -5.77 -10.88 4.16
CA ALA A 80 -5.20 -9.84 5.01
C ALA A 80 -4.27 -10.38 6.13
N PRO A 81 -4.65 -11.43 6.90
CA PRO A 81 -3.76 -12.00 7.90
C PRO A 81 -2.47 -12.58 7.30
N GLN A 82 -2.56 -13.25 6.15
CA GLN A 82 -1.41 -13.83 5.47
C GLN A 82 -0.43 -12.74 4.99
N LEU A 83 -0.96 -11.65 4.46
CA LEU A 83 -0.16 -10.50 4.04
C LEU A 83 0.56 -9.82 5.20
N LEU A 84 -0.10 -9.69 6.37
CA LEU A 84 0.54 -9.14 7.57
C LEU A 84 1.69 -10.03 8.07
N VAL A 85 1.50 -11.35 8.07
CA VAL A 85 2.57 -12.31 8.40
C VAL A 85 3.73 -12.18 7.42
N GLN A 86 3.44 -12.12 6.12
CA GLN A 86 4.46 -11.99 5.10
C GLN A 86 5.22 -10.67 5.20
N ALA A 87 4.53 -9.55 5.43
CA ALA A 87 5.16 -8.24 5.62
C ALA A 87 6.16 -8.29 6.78
N LYS A 88 5.77 -8.93 7.90
CA LYS A 88 6.67 -9.11 9.05
C LYS A 88 7.88 -9.98 8.72
N GLN A 89 7.70 -11.06 7.96
CA GLN A 89 8.78 -11.97 7.57
C GLN A 89 9.83 -11.29 6.67
N ILE A 90 9.41 -10.38 5.80
CA ILE A 90 10.31 -9.68 4.87
C ILE A 90 10.82 -8.33 5.41
N GLY A 91 10.45 -7.97 6.65
CA GLY A 91 10.92 -6.75 7.32
C GLY A 91 10.25 -5.46 6.84
N VAL A 92 9.06 -5.54 6.24
CA VAL A 92 8.28 -4.36 5.83
C VAL A 92 7.37 -3.92 6.97
N GLU A 93 7.41 -2.63 7.32
CA GLU A 93 6.61 -2.07 8.40
C GLU A 93 5.18 -1.80 7.92
N VAL A 94 4.20 -2.33 8.66
CA VAL A 94 2.77 -2.07 8.40
C VAL A 94 2.21 -1.22 9.52
N VAL A 95 1.83 0.02 9.20
CA VAL A 95 1.42 1.03 10.20
C VAL A 95 -0.10 1.21 10.31
N GLY A 96 -0.89 0.59 9.41
CA GLY A 96 -2.32 0.77 9.43
C GLY A 96 -3.11 -0.11 8.46
N ILE A 97 -4.43 0.02 8.55
CA ILE A 97 -5.41 -0.65 7.72
C ILE A 97 -6.36 0.42 7.16
N ARG A 98 -6.76 0.27 5.90
CA ARG A 98 -7.70 1.15 5.18
C ARG A 98 -8.80 0.37 4.47
#